data_AF-A0AAW4PH49-F1
#
_entry.id   AF-A0AAW4PH49-F1
#
_cell.length_a   1.000
_cell.length_b   1.000
_cell.length_c   1.000
_cell.angle_alpha   90.00
_cell.angle_beta   90.00
_cell.angle_gamma   90.00
#
_symmetry.space_group_name_H-M   'P 1'
#
loop_
_entity.id
_entity.type
_entity.pdbx_description
1 polymer ?
#
loop_
_entity_poly.entity_id
_entity_poly.type
_entity_poly.pdbx_seq_one_letter_code
_entity_poly.pdbx_strand_id
1 'polypeptide(L)'
;MEDRLIEALENSSYIQETDISKPRLLVYLMGPYKSHPPYNSPHPDHGAATSRVTLDTALENLQTSDENFDVDEALWLLIEIKRKLRKERGINAFLATDPEISLHEMDAATQSIEYTKASVATIFIAPAMGDNLGVGIEIGSVCEHIPSQELLEEVLFLGERNVESSMIDAVSDRWHVTVDDFEEFDELYQAVKAHIRSVA
;
A
#
# COMPACT_ATOMS: atom_id res chain seq x y z
N MET A 1 6.86 -8.04 16.93
CA MET A 1 5.75 -7.42 16.19
C MET A 1 4.89 -8.47 15.49
N GLU A 2 5.50 -9.40 14.74
CA GLU A 2 4.82 -10.46 13.98
C GLU A 2 3.63 -11.14 14.70
N ASP A 3 3.84 -11.76 15.87
CA ASP A 3 2.75 -12.47 16.58
C ASP A 3 1.58 -11.54 16.94
N ARG A 4 1.90 -10.28 17.30
CA ARG A 4 0.90 -9.26 17.61
C ARG A 4 0.12 -8.84 16.36
N LEU A 5 0.77 -8.75 15.20
CA LEU A 5 0.07 -8.51 13.93
C LEU A 5 -0.89 -9.65 13.61
N ILE A 6 -0.43 -10.89 13.74
CA ILE A 6 -1.28 -12.05 13.46
C ILE A 6 -2.52 -12.02 14.35
N GLU A 7 -2.35 -11.83 15.66
CA GLU A 7 -3.46 -11.74 16.61
C GLU A 7 -4.40 -10.56 16.28
N ALA A 8 -3.86 -9.40 15.94
CA ALA A 8 -4.66 -8.23 15.57
C ALA A 8 -5.46 -8.46 14.29
N LEU A 9 -4.85 -9.06 13.26
CA LEU A 9 -5.49 -9.35 11.97
C LEU A 9 -6.58 -10.41 12.08
N GLU A 10 -6.43 -11.40 12.99
CA GLU A 10 -7.47 -12.39 13.28
C GLU A 10 -8.72 -11.77 13.92
N ASN A 11 -8.55 -10.67 14.66
CA ASN A 11 -9.62 -9.96 15.36
C ASN A 11 -10.09 -8.68 14.65
N SER A 12 -9.47 -8.32 13.52
CA SER A 12 -9.71 -7.07 12.81
C SER A 12 -11.13 -6.98 12.26
N SER A 13 -11.78 -5.84 12.50
CA SER A 13 -13.10 -5.55 11.90
C SER A 13 -13.03 -5.25 10.39
N TYR A 14 -11.83 -4.99 9.87
CA TYR A 14 -11.56 -4.65 8.46
C TYR A 14 -11.21 -5.85 7.57
N ILE A 15 -11.22 -7.06 8.14
CA ILE A 15 -10.90 -8.31 7.45
C ILE A 15 -12.11 -9.24 7.48
N GLN A 16 -12.61 -9.59 6.30
CA GLN A 16 -13.73 -10.51 6.15
C GLN A 16 -13.23 -11.95 6.03
N GLU A 17 -12.12 -12.16 5.31
CA GLU A 17 -11.49 -13.47 5.12
C GLU A 17 -10.53 -13.79 6.27
N THR A 18 -11.02 -14.41 7.34
CA THR A 18 -10.22 -14.76 8.53
C THR A 18 -9.60 -16.15 8.49
N ASP A 19 -10.12 -17.07 7.66
CA ASP A 19 -9.59 -18.44 7.53
C ASP A 19 -8.38 -18.48 6.58
N ILE A 20 -7.20 -18.10 7.11
CA ILE A 20 -5.95 -18.06 6.35
C ILE A 20 -5.09 -19.30 6.64
N SER A 21 -4.84 -20.11 5.60
CA SER A 21 -4.09 -21.36 5.75
C SER A 21 -2.61 -21.22 6.17
N LYS A 22 -2.02 -20.02 6.04
CA LYS A 22 -0.65 -19.69 6.49
C LYS A 22 -0.64 -18.28 7.10
N PRO A 23 -0.99 -18.10 8.39
CA PRO A 23 -1.13 -16.77 8.98
C PRO A 23 0.17 -15.98 9.06
N ARG A 24 1.33 -16.66 9.04
CA ARG A 24 2.66 -16.02 9.11
C ARG A 24 3.19 -15.51 7.77
N LEU A 25 2.54 -15.81 6.65
CA LEU A 25 2.91 -15.23 5.35
C LEU A 25 2.28 -13.84 5.21
N LEU A 26 2.78 -12.93 6.04
CA LEU A 26 2.30 -11.55 6.13
C LEU A 26 2.76 -10.75 4.90
N VAL A 27 1.81 -10.11 4.22
CA VAL A 27 2.09 -9.22 3.10
C VAL A 27 1.54 -7.84 3.43
N TYR A 28 2.43 -6.88 3.65
CA TYR A 28 2.06 -5.52 3.95
C TYR A 28 1.84 -4.74 2.65
N LEU A 29 0.64 -4.19 2.46
CA LEU A 29 0.33 -3.28 1.36
C LEU A 29 0.24 -1.85 1.90
N MET A 30 1.02 -0.96 1.33
CA MET A 30 1.09 0.44 1.69
C MET A 30 0.77 1.31 0.47
N GLY A 31 -0.03 2.34 0.66
CA GLY A 31 -0.39 3.30 -0.38
C GLY A 31 -1.16 4.47 0.22
N PRO A 32 -1.64 5.42 -0.59
CA PRO A 32 -2.31 6.60 -0.07
C PRO A 32 -3.67 6.21 0.51
N TYR A 33 -3.80 6.30 1.83
CA TYR A 33 -5.07 6.27 2.54
C TYR A 33 -5.15 7.49 3.46
N LYS A 34 -6.30 8.17 3.53
CA LYS A 34 -6.51 9.20 4.56
C LYS A 34 -6.74 8.52 5.90
N SER A 35 -5.78 8.60 6.81
CA SER A 35 -6.10 8.57 8.24
C SER A 35 -6.97 9.79 8.56
N HIS A 36 -8.21 9.60 9.00
CA HIS A 36 -8.96 10.69 9.64
C HIS A 36 -8.19 11.16 10.90
N PRO A 37 -7.96 12.46 11.13
CA PRO A 37 -8.38 13.64 10.37
C PRO A 37 -7.32 14.14 9.35
N PRO A 38 -7.74 14.90 8.32
CA PRO A 38 -6.90 15.30 7.19
C PRO A 38 -5.70 16.16 7.64
N TYR A 39 -4.51 15.78 7.16
CA TYR A 39 -3.37 16.69 7.14
C TYR A 39 -3.70 17.84 6.18
N ASN A 40 -3.74 19.08 6.69
CA ASN A 40 -3.88 20.25 5.84
C ASN A 40 -2.53 20.50 5.18
N SER A 41 -2.30 19.92 3.99
CA SER A 41 -1.11 20.20 3.19
C SER A 41 -1.06 21.69 2.83
N PRO A 42 0.03 22.41 3.16
CA PRO A 42 0.19 23.81 2.82
C PRO A 42 0.83 23.94 1.44
N HIS A 43 0.10 23.64 0.37
CA HIS A 43 0.46 24.12 -0.97
C HIS A 43 -0.71 23.99 -1.96
N PRO A 44 -1.22 25.10 -2.54
CA PRO A 44 -2.17 25.06 -3.63
C PRO A 44 -1.40 25.21 -4.94
N ASP A 45 -0.79 24.14 -5.44
CA ASP A 45 -0.45 24.01 -6.86
C ASP A 45 0.04 22.58 -7.14
N HIS A 46 -0.90 21.65 -7.34
CA HIS A 46 -0.65 20.45 -8.11
C HIS A 46 -1.71 20.40 -9.21
N GLY A 47 -1.22 20.53 -10.45
CA GLY A 47 -2.02 20.51 -11.66
C GLY A 47 -2.85 19.24 -11.73
N ALA A 48 -4.11 19.41 -12.16
CA ALA A 48 -5.10 18.36 -12.32
C ALA A 48 -4.50 17.09 -12.96
N ALA A 49 -4.76 15.95 -12.32
CA ALA A 49 -4.49 14.64 -12.86
C ALA A 49 -5.08 14.52 -14.27
N THR A 50 -4.24 14.09 -15.20
CA THR A 50 -4.58 13.79 -16.59
C THR A 50 -5.71 12.75 -16.66
N SER A 51 -6.56 12.85 -17.69
CA SER A 51 -7.59 11.87 -18.05
C SER A 51 -7.06 10.43 -17.91
N ARG A 52 -7.71 9.59 -17.10
CA ARG A 52 -7.25 8.23 -16.78
C ARG A 52 -8.29 7.17 -17.12
N VAL A 53 -7.81 6.11 -17.79
CA VAL A 53 -8.56 4.91 -18.18
C VAL A 53 -8.59 3.86 -17.05
N THR A 54 -7.77 4.05 -16.01
CA THR A 54 -7.39 3.01 -15.02
C THR A 54 -8.53 2.55 -14.10
N LEU A 55 -9.54 3.40 -13.89
CA LEU A 55 -10.76 3.08 -13.13
C LEU A 55 -12.04 3.08 -13.97
N ASP A 56 -12.03 3.57 -15.21
CA ASP A 56 -13.25 3.80 -16.00
C ASP A 56 -14.10 2.53 -16.18
N THR A 57 -13.50 1.34 -16.24
CA THR A 57 -14.24 0.07 -16.38
C THR A 57 -14.69 -0.54 -15.05
N ALA A 58 -14.04 -0.20 -13.92
CA ALA A 58 -14.37 -0.73 -12.60
C ALA A 58 -15.36 0.17 -11.83
N LEU A 59 -15.27 1.49 -12.02
CA LEU A 59 -16.13 2.51 -11.39
C LEU A 59 -17.56 2.56 -11.94
N GLU A 60 -17.78 2.06 -13.16
CA GLU A 60 -19.13 1.96 -13.77
C GLU A 60 -20.13 1.20 -12.88
N ASN A 61 -19.67 0.42 -11.90
CA ASN A 61 -20.50 -0.34 -10.96
C ASN A 61 -20.76 0.33 -9.60
N LEU A 62 -20.14 1.49 -9.29
CA LEU A 62 -20.11 2.05 -7.91
C LEU A 62 -20.73 3.45 -7.76
N GLN A 63 -21.42 3.96 -8.78
CA GLN A 63 -22.03 5.29 -8.72
C GLN A 63 -23.22 5.38 -7.75
N THR A 64 -22.96 5.83 -6.51
CA THR A 64 -23.85 6.73 -5.78
C THR A 64 -23.10 7.48 -4.68
N SER A 65 -23.06 8.83 -4.79
CA SER A 65 -22.96 9.86 -3.72
C SER A 65 -21.73 10.80 -3.78
N ASP A 66 -21.93 12.02 -3.24
CA ASP A 66 -21.02 13.19 -3.14
C ASP A 66 -19.74 12.92 -2.31
N GLU A 67 -18.86 12.05 -2.79
CA GLU A 67 -17.60 11.68 -2.12
C GLU A 67 -16.36 12.24 -2.85
N ASN A 68 -15.20 12.30 -2.17
CA ASN A 68 -13.97 12.81 -2.78
C ASN A 68 -13.31 11.66 -3.55
N PHE A 69 -13.82 11.45 -4.77
CA PHE A 69 -13.50 10.33 -5.65
C PHE A 69 -12.01 9.99 -5.68
N ASP A 70 -11.09 10.96 -5.83
CA ASP A 70 -9.64 10.66 -5.90
C ASP A 70 -9.08 9.93 -4.65
N VAL A 71 -9.62 10.22 -3.46
CA VAL A 71 -9.15 9.59 -2.21
C VAL A 71 -9.81 8.22 -2.02
N ASP A 72 -11.10 8.15 -2.29
CA ASP A 72 -11.90 6.94 -2.10
C ASP A 72 -11.50 5.87 -3.14
N GLU A 73 -11.09 6.29 -4.33
CA GLU A 73 -10.54 5.43 -5.39
C GLU A 73 -9.21 4.77 -4.99
N ALA A 74 -8.29 5.54 -4.41
CA ALA A 74 -6.98 5.02 -4.01
C ALA A 74 -7.11 3.99 -2.87
N LEU A 75 -7.97 4.29 -1.90
CA LEU A 75 -8.30 3.35 -0.83
C LEU A 75 -9.03 2.11 -1.36
N TRP A 76 -9.97 2.28 -2.29
CA TRP A 76 -10.68 1.17 -2.93
C TRP A 76 -9.71 0.22 -3.62
N LEU A 77 -8.74 0.75 -4.37
CA LEU A 77 -7.70 -0.03 -5.04
C LEU A 77 -6.94 -0.93 -4.04
N LEU A 78 -6.49 -0.35 -2.93
CA LEU A 78 -5.76 -1.08 -1.88
C LEU A 78 -6.64 -2.17 -1.23
N ILE A 79 -7.89 -1.86 -0.92
CA ILE A 79 -8.84 -2.81 -0.35
C ILE A 79 -9.08 -3.98 -1.32
N GLU A 80 -9.26 -3.70 -2.61
CA GLU A 80 -9.56 -4.72 -3.61
C GLU A 80 -8.35 -5.64 -3.87
N ILE A 81 -7.13 -5.09 -3.93
CA ILE A 81 -5.90 -5.89 -4.01
C ILE A 81 -5.75 -6.77 -2.77
N LYS A 82 -5.88 -6.20 -1.56
CA LYS A 82 -5.85 -6.96 -0.31
C LYS A 82 -6.82 -8.13 -0.37
N ARG A 83 -8.08 -7.87 -0.72
CA ARG A 83 -9.14 -8.88 -0.79
C ARG A 83 -8.81 -9.98 -1.80
N LYS A 84 -8.30 -9.63 -2.99
CA LYS A 84 -7.91 -10.60 -4.02
C LYS A 84 -6.71 -11.45 -3.58
N LEU A 85 -5.74 -10.86 -2.88
CA LEU A 85 -4.58 -11.58 -2.33
C LEU A 85 -4.96 -12.51 -1.19
N ARG A 86 -5.83 -12.11 -0.26
CA ARG A 86 -6.26 -12.97 0.86
C ARG A 86 -7.04 -14.22 0.41
N LYS A 87 -7.61 -14.20 -0.80
CA LYS A 87 -8.21 -15.39 -1.44
C LYS A 87 -7.18 -16.37 -1.99
N GLU A 88 -5.95 -15.93 -2.21
CA GLU A 88 -4.86 -16.82 -2.60
C GLU A 88 -4.42 -17.65 -1.39
N ARG A 89 -4.10 -18.91 -1.63
CA ARG A 89 -3.86 -19.87 -0.56
C ARG A 89 -2.68 -19.47 0.31
N GLY A 90 -2.99 -18.99 1.51
CA GLY A 90 -2.01 -18.74 2.55
C GLY A 90 -1.33 -17.38 2.45
N ILE A 91 -1.86 -16.41 1.69
CA ILE A 91 -1.37 -15.02 1.75
C ILE A 91 -2.19 -14.27 2.81
N ASN A 92 -1.53 -13.74 3.83
CA ASN A 92 -2.14 -12.91 4.87
C ASN A 92 -1.87 -11.43 4.56
N ALA A 93 -2.50 -10.90 3.51
CA ALA A 93 -2.32 -9.50 3.10
C ALA A 93 -3.09 -8.54 4.00
N PHE A 94 -2.50 -7.39 4.33
CA PHE A 94 -3.11 -6.37 5.21
C PHE A 94 -2.67 -4.94 4.84
N LEU A 95 -3.52 -3.97 5.18
CA LEU A 95 -3.23 -2.53 5.16
C LEU A 95 -2.80 -2.07 6.56
N ALA A 96 -2.14 -0.92 6.68
CA ALA A 96 -1.69 -0.40 7.97
C ALA A 96 -2.82 -0.18 8.99
N THR A 97 -4.04 0.08 8.51
CA THR A 97 -5.23 0.27 9.35
C THR A 97 -5.82 -1.04 9.87
N ASP A 98 -5.56 -2.17 9.21
CA ASP A 98 -6.21 -3.45 9.54
C ASP A 98 -5.88 -3.96 10.95
N PRO A 99 -4.64 -3.85 11.47
CA PRO A 99 -4.32 -4.25 12.85
C PRO A 99 -4.93 -3.38 13.95
N GLU A 100 -5.52 -2.22 13.59
CA GLU A 100 -6.13 -1.27 14.54
C GLU A 100 -5.17 -0.82 15.67
N ILE A 101 -3.86 -0.78 15.41
CA ILE A 101 -2.86 -0.30 16.38
C ILE A 101 -2.91 1.22 16.43
N SER A 102 -3.11 1.76 17.64
CA SER A 102 -3.31 3.20 17.85
C SER A 102 -2.08 4.02 17.49
N LEU A 103 -2.28 5.13 16.78
CA LEU A 103 -1.23 6.12 16.49
C LEU A 103 -0.71 6.83 17.75
N HIS A 104 -1.44 6.77 18.87
CA HIS A 104 -0.94 7.23 20.17
C HIS A 104 0.08 6.28 20.79
N GLU A 105 0.03 5.00 20.40
CA GLU A 105 0.95 3.98 20.85
C GLU A 105 2.20 3.94 19.97
N MET A 106 2.02 3.99 18.66
CA MET A 106 3.08 3.89 17.66
C MET A 106 2.69 4.77 16.48
N ASP A 107 3.51 5.78 16.16
CA ASP A 107 3.26 6.66 15.02
C ASP A 107 3.33 5.89 13.69
N ALA A 108 2.75 6.47 12.63
CA ALA A 108 2.59 5.82 11.33
C ALA A 108 3.93 5.37 10.71
N ALA A 109 4.98 6.19 10.82
CA ALA A 109 6.30 5.84 10.28
C ALA A 109 6.89 4.64 11.03
N THR A 110 6.80 4.64 12.36
CA THR A 110 7.24 3.50 13.18
C THR A 110 6.40 2.25 12.90
N GLN A 111 5.09 2.38 12.70
CA GLN A 111 4.22 1.26 12.29
C GLN A 111 4.68 0.68 10.95
N SER A 112 4.88 1.50 9.93
CA SER A 112 5.35 1.05 8.62
C SER A 112 6.70 0.32 8.68
N ILE A 113 7.64 0.78 9.52
CA ILE A 113 8.91 0.08 9.75
C ILE A 113 8.68 -1.30 10.40
N GLU A 114 7.90 -1.36 11.48
CA GLU A 114 7.67 -2.60 12.22
C GLU A 114 6.79 -3.60 11.45
N TYR A 115 5.89 -3.11 10.60
CA TYR A 115 5.08 -3.93 9.70
C TYR A 115 5.92 -4.49 8.56
N THR A 116 6.84 -3.69 8.01
CA THR A 116 7.81 -4.15 7.00
C THR A 116 8.67 -5.27 7.57
N LYS A 117 9.30 -5.09 8.73
CA LYS A 117 10.15 -6.13 9.38
C LYS A 117 9.41 -7.42 9.72
N ALA A 118 8.10 -7.34 9.95
CA ALA A 118 7.28 -8.49 10.29
C ALA A 118 6.70 -9.20 9.06
N SER A 119 6.79 -8.59 7.88
CA SER A 119 6.19 -9.10 6.65
C SER A 119 7.23 -9.79 5.78
N VAL A 120 6.83 -10.84 5.07
CA VAL A 120 7.70 -11.48 4.07
C VAL A 120 7.82 -10.66 2.79
N ALA A 121 6.85 -9.78 2.56
CA ALA A 121 6.82 -8.87 1.44
C ALA A 121 6.15 -7.57 1.86
N THR A 122 6.72 -6.44 1.45
CA THR A 122 6.10 -5.12 1.59
C THR A 122 5.94 -4.50 0.21
N ILE A 123 4.72 -4.07 -0.11
CA ILE A 123 4.41 -3.47 -1.40
C ILE A 123 3.97 -2.03 -1.19
N PHE A 124 4.75 -1.10 -1.71
CA PHE A 124 4.38 0.30 -1.80
C PHE A 124 3.70 0.56 -3.14
N ILE A 125 2.48 1.08 -3.10
CA ILE A 125 1.65 1.36 -4.26
C ILE A 125 1.40 2.87 -4.27
N ALA A 126 1.88 3.53 -5.31
CA ALA A 126 1.69 4.95 -5.56
C ALA A 126 0.78 5.12 -6.79
N PRO A 127 -0.54 4.97 -6.61
CA PRO A 127 -1.51 5.40 -7.61
C PRO A 127 -1.45 6.92 -7.71
N ALA A 128 -1.89 7.53 -8.81
CA ALA A 128 -1.94 8.99 -8.88
C ALA A 128 -3.28 9.62 -8.58
N MET A 129 -4.17 8.83 -8.01
CA MET A 129 -5.24 9.30 -7.16
C MET A 129 -4.74 9.27 -5.70
N GLY A 130 -5.27 10.14 -4.83
CA GLY A 130 -4.85 10.24 -3.43
C GLY A 130 -3.60 11.11 -3.17
N ASP A 131 -3.27 11.32 -1.89
CA ASP A 131 -2.13 12.11 -1.45
C ASP A 131 -0.91 11.22 -1.18
N ASN A 132 0.02 11.19 -2.13
CA ASN A 132 1.24 10.40 -2.04
C ASN A 132 2.31 11.03 -1.13
N LEU A 133 2.13 12.27 -0.63
CA LEU A 133 3.11 12.90 0.24
C LEU A 133 3.33 12.10 1.53
N GLY A 134 2.23 11.68 2.18
CA GLY A 134 2.28 10.86 3.39
C GLY A 134 2.96 9.52 3.14
N VAL A 135 2.62 8.87 2.02
CA VAL A 135 3.21 7.61 1.58
C VAL A 135 4.73 7.74 1.44
N GLY A 136 5.22 8.84 0.86
CA GLY A 136 6.65 9.08 0.72
C GLY A 136 7.42 9.25 2.02
N ILE A 137 6.80 9.92 3.00
CA ILE A 137 7.42 10.09 4.32
C ILE A 137 7.61 8.73 4.99
N GLU A 138 6.61 7.86 4.87
CA GLU A 138 6.68 6.50 5.40
C GLU A 138 7.68 5.63 4.62
N ILE A 139 7.68 5.71 3.28
CA ILE A 139 8.68 5.05 2.43
C ILE A 139 10.09 5.45 2.84
N GLY A 140 10.36 6.76 2.96
CA GLY A 140 11.68 7.26 3.36
C GLY A 140 12.09 6.72 4.72
N SER A 141 11.14 6.69 5.67
CA SER A 141 11.38 6.15 7.01
C SER A 141 11.73 4.65 6.98
N VAL A 142 11.00 3.85 6.18
CA VAL A 142 11.31 2.43 5.98
C VAL A 142 12.68 2.26 5.33
N CYS A 143 12.97 2.97 4.25
CA CYS A 143 14.24 2.85 3.55
C CYS A 143 15.45 3.28 4.40
N GLU A 144 15.27 4.17 5.39
CA GLU A 144 16.33 4.54 6.33
C GLU A 144 16.61 3.50 7.41
N HIS A 145 15.62 2.66 7.74
CA HIS A 145 15.67 1.76 8.90
C HIS A 145 15.74 0.27 8.54
N ILE A 146 15.43 -0.09 7.30
CA ILE A 146 15.55 -1.46 6.80
C ILE A 146 16.90 -1.62 6.07
N PRO A 147 17.65 -2.71 6.32
CA PRO A 147 18.89 -2.99 5.61
C PRO A 147 18.70 -3.02 4.09
N SER A 148 19.66 -2.49 3.34
CA SER A 148 19.54 -2.38 1.87
C SER A 148 19.32 -3.71 1.16
N GLN A 149 19.80 -4.83 1.72
CA GLN A 149 19.54 -6.15 1.14
C GLN A 149 18.06 -6.55 1.27
N GLU A 150 17.46 -6.37 2.45
CA GLU A 150 16.04 -6.63 2.70
C GLU A 150 15.16 -5.70 1.84
N LEU A 151 15.56 -4.43 1.67
CA LEU A 151 14.88 -3.50 0.76
C LEU A 151 14.88 -3.95 -0.71
N LEU A 152 15.93 -4.64 -1.16
CA LEU A 152 16.03 -5.11 -2.55
C LEU A 152 15.28 -6.41 -2.80
N GLU A 153 15.19 -7.26 -1.78
CA GLU A 153 14.62 -8.60 -1.90
C GLU A 153 13.13 -8.60 -1.53
N GLU A 154 12.74 -7.94 -0.43
CA GLU A 154 11.43 -8.09 0.20
C GLU A 154 10.47 -6.94 -0.13
N VAL A 155 10.99 -5.80 -0.57
CA VAL A 155 10.20 -4.58 -0.83
C VAL A 155 10.02 -4.35 -2.33
N LEU A 156 8.77 -4.10 -2.75
CA LEU A 156 8.42 -3.72 -4.11
C LEU A 156 7.75 -2.34 -4.14
N PHE A 157 8.17 -1.50 -5.10
CA PHE A 157 7.55 -0.21 -5.35
C PHE A 157 6.82 -0.24 -6.69
N LEU A 158 5.55 0.14 -6.69
CA LEU A 158 4.68 0.17 -7.86
C LEU A 158 4.08 1.56 -8.03
N GLY A 159 4.49 2.26 -9.08
CA GLY A 159 3.90 3.53 -9.47
C GLY A 159 2.90 3.35 -10.61
N GLU A 160 1.80 4.09 -10.60
CA GLU A 160 0.95 4.13 -11.79
C GLU A 160 1.72 4.83 -12.95
N ARG A 161 1.57 4.34 -14.18
CA ARG A 161 2.28 4.93 -15.32
C ARG A 161 1.81 6.38 -15.56
N ASN A 162 2.74 7.23 -16.00
CA ASN A 162 2.55 8.67 -16.23
C ASN A 162 2.34 9.50 -14.96
N VAL A 163 2.78 8.98 -13.82
CA VAL A 163 2.82 9.70 -12.55
C VAL A 163 4.23 10.20 -12.33
N GLU A 164 4.47 11.48 -12.61
CA GLU A 164 5.72 12.11 -12.21
C GLU A 164 5.68 12.34 -10.70
N SER A 165 6.44 11.53 -9.95
CA SER A 165 6.63 11.69 -8.52
C SER A 165 8.12 11.84 -8.25
N SER A 166 8.55 13.09 -8.04
CA SER A 166 9.94 13.41 -7.69
C SER A 166 10.42 12.68 -6.43
N MET A 167 9.47 12.24 -5.61
CA MET A 167 9.69 11.41 -4.44
C MET A 167 10.02 9.95 -4.81
N ILE A 168 9.26 9.32 -5.71
CA ILE A 168 9.54 7.94 -6.17
C ILE A 168 10.90 7.91 -6.88
N ASP A 169 11.17 8.92 -7.71
CA ASP A 169 12.48 9.09 -8.37
C ASP A 169 13.61 9.19 -7.35
N ALA A 170 13.44 10.04 -6.33
CA ALA A 170 14.45 10.20 -5.27
C ALA A 170 14.65 8.93 -4.44
N VAL A 171 13.59 8.14 -4.23
CA VAL A 171 13.67 6.89 -3.48
C VAL A 171 14.42 5.82 -4.29
N SER A 172 14.05 5.67 -5.56
CA SER A 172 14.74 4.80 -6.51
C SER A 172 16.24 5.14 -6.57
N ASP A 173 16.58 6.42 -6.77
CA ASP A 173 17.96 6.87 -6.92
C ASP A 173 18.80 6.67 -5.65
N ARG A 174 18.21 6.92 -4.48
CA ARG A 174 18.95 6.93 -3.21
C ARG A 174 19.12 5.53 -2.63
N TRP A 175 18.09 4.67 -2.72
CA TRP A 175 18.09 3.35 -2.11
C TRP A 175 18.18 2.20 -3.11
N HIS A 176 18.26 2.50 -4.42
CA HIS A 176 18.38 1.53 -5.52
C HIS A 176 17.23 0.50 -5.55
N VAL A 177 16.06 0.90 -5.07
CA VAL A 177 14.89 0.01 -5.02
C VAL A 177 14.27 -0.13 -6.40
N THR A 178 13.71 -1.31 -6.68
CA THR A 178 13.03 -1.55 -7.96
C THR A 178 11.68 -0.87 -7.92
N VAL A 179 11.50 0.13 -8.80
CA VAL A 179 10.21 0.73 -9.11
C VAL A 179 9.74 0.13 -10.42
N ASP A 180 8.60 -0.55 -10.38
CA ASP A 180 7.90 -1.02 -11.58
C ASP A 180 6.62 -0.20 -11.77
N ASP A 181 6.08 -0.23 -12.99
CA ASP A 181 4.88 0.53 -13.32
C ASP A 181 3.65 -0.36 -13.56
N PHE A 182 2.47 0.22 -13.39
CA PHE A 182 1.21 -0.42 -13.76
C PHE A 182 0.30 0.57 -14.48
N GLU A 183 -0.46 0.10 -15.46
CA GLU A 183 -1.55 0.85 -16.08
C GLU A 183 -2.90 0.40 -15.54
N GLU A 184 -3.08 -0.88 -15.23
CA GLU A 184 -4.38 -1.41 -14.83
C GLU A 184 -4.31 -2.30 -13.58
N PHE A 185 -5.46 -2.47 -12.92
CA PHE A 185 -5.58 -3.29 -11.71
C PHE A 185 -5.02 -4.71 -11.87
N ASP A 186 -5.29 -5.36 -12.99
CA ASP A 186 -4.84 -6.74 -13.20
C ASP A 186 -3.31 -6.82 -13.36
N GLU A 187 -2.68 -5.82 -13.98
CA GLU A 187 -1.22 -5.73 -14.07
C GLU A 187 -0.60 -5.56 -12.68
N LEU A 188 -1.12 -4.61 -11.91
CA LEU A 188 -0.74 -4.38 -10.51
C LEU A 188 -0.86 -5.67 -9.69
N TYR A 189 -1.99 -6.37 -9.80
CA TYR A 189 -2.21 -7.62 -9.10
C TYR A 189 -1.22 -8.72 -9.53
N GLN A 190 -0.92 -8.85 -10.82
CA GLN A 190 0.07 -9.83 -11.30
C GLN A 190 1.49 -9.49 -10.83
N ALA A 191 1.88 -8.22 -10.85
CA ALA A 191 3.18 -7.76 -10.37
C ALA A 191 3.37 -8.08 -8.88
N VAL A 192 2.40 -7.73 -8.05
CA VAL A 192 2.39 -8.05 -6.60
C VAL A 192 2.51 -9.56 -6.39
N LYS A 193 1.73 -10.35 -7.12
CA LYS A 193 1.72 -11.81 -6.99
C LYS A 193 3.05 -12.44 -7.44
N ALA A 194 3.67 -11.89 -8.48
CA ALA A 194 4.98 -12.35 -8.95
C ALA A 194 6.06 -12.10 -7.89
N HIS A 195 6.06 -10.92 -7.27
CA HIS A 195 7.00 -10.57 -6.20
C HIS A 195 6.83 -11.43 -4.96
N ILE A 196 5.59 -11.64 -4.49
CA ILE A 196 5.33 -12.54 -3.36
C ILE A 196 5.87 -13.95 -3.63
N ARG A 197 5.78 -14.43 -4.87
CA ARG A 197 6.31 -15.76 -5.25
C ARG A 197 7.84 -15.82 -5.31
N SER A 198 8.54 -14.71 -5.52
CA SER A 198 10.01 -14.71 -5.50
C SER A 198 10.58 -14.70 -4.10
N VAL A 199 9.82 -14.20 -3.10
CA VAL A 199 10.29 -14.05 -1.72
C VAL A 199 9.77 -15.12 -0.75
N ALA A 200 8.76 -15.91 -1.13
CA ALA A 200 8.05 -16.87 -0.26
C ALA A 200 8.28 -18.35 -0.58
#